data_AF-A0A6J8BEK3-F1
#
_entry.id   AF-A0A6J8BEK3-F1
#
_cell.length_a   1.000
_cell.length_b   1.000
_cell.length_c   1.000
_cell.angle_alpha   90.00
_cell.angle_beta   90.00
_cell.angle_gamma   90.00
#
_symmetry.space_group_name_H-M   'P 1'
#
loop_
_entity.id
_entity.type
_entity.pdbx_description
1 polymer ?
#
loop_
_entity_poly.entity_id
_entity_poly.type
_entity_poly.pdbx_seq_one_letter_code
_entity_poly.pdbx_strand_id
1 'polypeptide(L)'
;MRFVIIVHIVYFRNGNDLCLQLTDIFTKKQKICILSGFWADTHVSENDIVNILGSFDGDTYHITDTNGLIVVNPDLLLSGTTVVSSVFCMRKGVLSEKFKGCDKGNQQMLYGSIIHFVFQQVLQKGLTSEEQILKEATTTVQQARFLHDMYKCNATEGEVLEEIKKYIPQMKKWLDQYTNLASTCSQKKEDLNITKVTDIEENIWCPRYGVKGKIDLTVEVQASNL
;
A
#
# COMPACT_ATOMS: atom_id res chain seq x y z
N MET A 1 -6.81 22.19 5.02
CA MET A 1 -5.49 21.53 4.82
C MET A 1 -4.61 22.52 4.07
N ARG A 2 -3.59 23.08 4.72
CA ARG A 2 -2.71 24.08 4.09
C ARG A 2 -1.54 23.37 3.42
N PHE A 3 -1.25 23.74 2.18
CA PHE A 3 -0.25 23.10 1.34
C PHE A 3 0.99 23.99 1.18
N VAL A 4 2.15 23.32 1.30
CA VAL A 4 3.45 23.57 0.68
C VAL A 4 4.22 24.85 1.06
N ILE A 5 5.51 24.64 1.32
CA ILE A 5 6.49 25.63 1.70
C ILE A 5 7.61 25.61 0.64
N ILE A 6 7.93 26.78 0.06
CA ILE A 6 9.10 27.03 -0.78
C ILE A 6 10.22 27.53 0.14
N VAL A 7 11.42 26.98 -0.02
CA VAL A 7 12.46 27.08 0.99
C VAL A 7 13.71 27.76 0.44
N HIS A 8 14.02 28.93 0.98
CA HIS A 8 15.40 29.35 1.14
C HIS A 8 15.88 28.69 2.43
N ILE A 9 16.50 27.51 2.34
CA ILE A 9 17.06 26.84 3.52
C ILE A 9 18.35 27.58 3.87
N VAL A 10 18.38 28.31 4.97
CA VAL A 10 19.64 28.68 5.59
C VAL A 10 19.99 27.61 6.61
N TYR A 11 20.99 26.80 6.28
CA TYR A 11 21.46 25.73 7.14
C TYR A 11 22.22 26.31 8.34
N PHE A 12 21.73 26.03 9.54
CA PHE A 12 22.55 26.15 10.73
C PHE A 12 22.27 24.94 11.64
N ARG A 13 23.30 24.14 11.88
CA ARG A 13 23.26 23.12 12.92
C ARG A 13 23.42 23.82 14.26
N ASN A 14 22.38 23.77 15.10
CA ASN A 14 22.48 24.18 16.49
C ASN A 14 22.58 22.92 17.36
N GLY A 15 23.80 22.42 17.54
CA GLY A 15 24.01 21.11 18.15
C GLY A 15 23.57 19.96 17.23
N ASN A 16 22.65 19.11 17.71
CA ASN A 16 22.15 17.95 16.97
C ASN A 16 20.90 18.23 16.14
N ASP A 17 20.32 19.44 16.24
CA ASP A 17 19.10 19.79 15.53
C ASP A 17 19.39 20.42 14.16
N LEU A 18 18.51 20.14 13.20
CA LEU A 18 18.51 20.74 11.88
C LEU A 18 17.40 21.79 11.79
N CYS A 19 17.77 23.05 11.66
CA CYS A 19 16.86 24.18 11.50
C CYS A 19 16.63 24.51 10.02
N LEU A 20 15.36 24.61 9.63
CA LEU A 20 14.91 24.94 8.28
C LEU A 20 14.09 26.24 8.30
N GLN A 21 14.48 27.21 7.49
CA GLN A 21 13.70 28.43 7.28
C GLN A 21 12.76 28.24 6.09
N LEU A 22 11.47 28.21 6.39
CA LEU A 22 10.39 27.80 5.52
C LEU A 22 9.61 29.03 5.02
N THR A 23 9.30 29.16 3.73
CA THR A 23 8.37 30.20 3.23
C THR A 23 7.08 29.57 2.70
N ASP A 24 5.94 29.93 3.30
CA ASP A 24 4.62 29.46 2.86
C ASP A 24 4.29 29.98 1.45
N ILE A 25 3.87 29.10 0.53
CA ILE A 25 3.71 29.48 -0.89
C ILE A 25 2.59 30.49 -1.13
N PHE A 26 1.52 30.43 -0.33
CA PHE A 26 0.32 31.22 -0.51
C PHE A 26 0.42 32.55 0.24
N THR A 27 0.86 32.48 1.50
CA THR A 27 0.92 33.65 2.39
C THR A 27 2.24 34.40 2.30
N LYS A 28 3.27 33.79 1.70
CA LYS A 28 4.66 34.32 1.64
C LYS A 28 5.25 34.62 3.01
N LYS A 29 4.64 34.12 4.09
CA LYS A 29 5.16 34.25 5.45
C LYS A 29 6.30 33.28 5.66
N GLN A 30 7.32 33.75 6.34
CA GLN A 30 8.43 32.93 6.78
C GLN A 30 8.05 32.24 8.09
N LYS A 31 8.48 30.99 8.20
CA LYS A 31 8.31 30.11 9.36
C LYS A 31 9.62 29.38 9.60
N ILE A 32 9.76 28.82 10.78
CA ILE A 32 10.92 28.03 11.16
C ILE A 32 10.45 26.62 11.45
N CYS A 33 11.16 25.62 10.95
CA CYS A 33 10.95 24.23 11.32
C CYS A 33 12.26 23.66 11.87
N ILE A 34 12.20 23.09 13.07
CA ILE A 34 13.33 22.50 13.76
C ILE A 34 13.12 21.00 13.75
N LEU A 35 14.04 20.27 13.12
CA LEU A 35 14.07 18.82 13.05
C LEU A 35 15.05 18.31 14.10
N SER A 36 14.55 17.47 15.00
CA SER A 36 15.31 16.86 16.09
C SER A 36 15.27 15.33 16.01
N GLY A 37 16.23 14.67 16.67
CA GLY A 37 16.29 13.20 16.72
C GLY A 37 16.59 12.61 15.34
N PHE A 38 15.87 11.56 14.95
CA PHE A 38 16.07 10.89 13.64
C PHE A 38 15.77 11.82 12.46
N TRP A 39 14.97 12.86 12.67
CA TRP A 39 14.61 13.82 11.62
C TRP A 39 15.74 14.79 11.27
N ALA A 40 16.74 14.96 12.14
CA ALA A 40 17.87 15.84 11.87
C ALA A 40 18.74 15.35 10.69
N ASP A 41 18.67 14.05 10.37
CA ASP A 41 19.37 13.42 9.23
C ASP A 41 18.56 13.47 7.92
N THR A 42 17.40 14.14 7.91
CA THR A 42 16.58 14.28 6.71
C THR A 42 17.35 15.02 5.62
N HIS A 43 17.42 14.41 4.44
CA HIS A 43 18.09 15.02 3.29
C HIS A 43 17.17 16.05 2.64
N VAL A 44 17.48 17.33 2.85
CA VAL A 44 16.78 18.47 2.26
C VAL A 44 17.80 19.42 1.63
N SER A 45 17.51 19.89 0.43
CA SER A 45 18.31 20.84 -0.36
C SER A 45 17.58 22.16 -0.51
N GLU A 46 18.31 23.26 -0.74
CA GLU A 46 17.70 24.52 -1.13
C GLU A 46 16.77 24.32 -2.33
N ASN A 47 15.60 24.96 -2.31
CA ASN A 47 14.52 24.82 -3.30
C ASN A 47 13.74 23.50 -3.29
N ASP A 48 14.04 22.55 -2.40
CA ASP A 48 13.15 21.40 -2.21
C ASP A 48 11.77 21.86 -1.72
N ILE A 49 10.74 21.13 -2.17
CA ILE A 49 9.37 21.36 -1.74
C ILE A 49 9.09 20.46 -0.54
N VAL A 50 8.62 21.02 0.56
CA VAL A 50 8.28 20.23 1.76
C VAL A 50 6.84 20.41 2.20
N ASN A 51 6.26 19.33 2.72
CA ASN A 51 4.98 19.34 3.40
C ASN A 51 5.17 18.97 4.88
N ILE A 52 4.72 19.85 5.77
CA ILE A 52 4.83 19.70 7.21
C ILE A 52 3.48 19.25 7.76
N LEU A 53 3.46 18.09 8.41
CA LEU A 53 2.26 17.56 9.05
C LEU A 53 2.31 17.79 10.55
N GLY A 54 1.52 18.76 10.99
CA GLY A 54 1.23 19.05 12.38
C GLY A 54 0.97 20.54 12.62
N SER A 55 0.93 20.95 13.88
CA SER A 55 0.51 22.29 14.30
C SER A 55 1.68 23.19 14.67
N PHE A 56 1.89 24.26 13.91
CA PHE A 56 2.86 25.32 14.25
C PHE A 56 2.50 26.00 15.57
N ASP A 57 3.49 26.21 16.43
CA ASP A 57 3.38 27.07 17.61
C ASP A 57 3.87 28.47 17.23
N GLY A 58 2.92 29.35 16.90
CA GLY A 58 3.22 30.62 16.25
C GLY A 58 3.84 30.42 14.86
N ASP A 59 5.09 30.86 14.70
CA ASP A 59 5.86 30.75 13.45
C ASP A 59 6.89 29.63 13.46
N THR A 60 7.02 28.89 14.57
CA THR A 60 7.99 27.80 14.71
C THR A 60 7.29 26.45 14.82
N TYR A 61 7.88 25.41 14.22
CA TYR A 61 7.41 24.05 14.38
C TYR A 61 8.56 23.10 14.74
N HIS A 62 8.29 22.20 15.67
CA HIS A 62 9.26 21.21 16.14
C HIS A 62 8.81 19.83 15.68
N ILE A 63 9.65 19.20 14.87
CA ILE A 63 9.49 17.80 14.46
C ILE A 63 10.47 16.97 15.26
N THR A 64 9.93 16.00 15.98
CA THR A 64 10.66 15.10 16.86
C THR A 64 10.28 13.65 16.57
N ASP A 65 10.96 12.70 17.20
CA ASP A 65 10.66 11.27 17.05
C ASP A 65 9.24 10.88 17.53
N THR A 66 8.55 11.78 18.25
CA THR A 66 7.22 11.56 18.80
C THR A 66 6.16 12.52 18.27
N ASN A 67 6.54 13.56 17.52
CA ASN A 67 5.63 14.61 17.09
C ASN A 67 5.93 15.11 15.68
N GLY A 68 4.89 15.13 14.86
CA GLY A 68 4.92 15.69 13.51
C GLY A 68 5.58 14.80 12.47
N LEU A 69 5.55 15.26 11.23
CA LEU A 69 6.19 14.62 10.08
C LEU A 69 6.63 15.70 9.08
N ILE A 70 7.78 15.50 8.45
CA ILE A 70 8.17 16.24 7.25
C ILE A 70 8.16 15.29 6.06
N VAL A 71 7.54 15.72 4.97
CA VAL A 71 7.50 15.01 3.69
C VAL A 71 8.22 15.86 2.66
N VAL A 72 9.35 15.38 2.18
CA VAL A 72 10.15 16.04 1.14
C VAL A 72 9.63 15.60 -0.24
N ASN A 73 9.43 16.57 -1.12
CA ASN A 73 8.87 16.42 -2.46
C ASN A 73 7.53 15.63 -2.45
N PRO A 74 6.49 16.14 -1.77
CA PRO A 74 5.19 15.48 -1.57
C PRO A 74 4.46 15.12 -2.88
N ASP A 75 4.78 15.80 -3.98
CA ASP A 75 4.20 15.52 -5.31
C ASP A 75 4.80 14.28 -5.96
N LEU A 76 5.97 13.81 -5.50
CA LEU A 76 6.57 12.57 -5.95
C LEU A 76 5.96 11.39 -5.19
N LEU A 77 4.90 10.82 -5.75
CA LEU A 77 4.21 9.70 -5.12
C LEU A 77 4.96 8.37 -5.29
N LEU A 78 5.54 7.90 -4.19
CA LEU A 78 6.20 6.60 -4.11
C LEU A 78 5.20 5.50 -3.74
N SER A 79 5.32 4.32 -4.35
CA SER A 79 4.44 3.22 -3.99
C SER A 79 4.81 2.66 -2.61
N GLY A 80 3.82 2.21 -1.82
CA GLY A 80 4.09 1.60 -0.51
C GLY A 80 5.08 0.41 -0.58
N THR A 81 5.00 -0.39 -1.64
CA THR A 81 5.95 -1.49 -1.90
C THR A 81 7.36 -0.99 -2.17
N THR A 82 7.52 0.11 -2.91
CA THR A 82 8.83 0.78 -3.10
C THR A 82 9.40 1.24 -1.76
N VAL A 83 8.60 1.90 -0.93
CA VAL A 83 9.02 2.39 0.41
C VAL A 83 9.50 1.23 1.27
N VAL A 84 8.71 0.17 1.42
CA VAL A 84 9.09 -1.01 2.22
C VAL A 84 10.34 -1.69 1.68
N SER A 85 10.47 -1.84 0.35
CA SER A 85 11.65 -2.45 -0.26
C SER A 85 12.94 -1.65 -0.01
N SER A 86 12.81 -0.33 0.14
CA SER A 86 13.94 0.59 0.31
C SER A 86 14.55 0.53 1.71
N VAL A 87 13.79 0.07 2.72
CA VAL A 87 14.25 -0.13 4.10
C VAL A 87 15.46 -1.07 4.15
N PHE A 88 15.46 -2.11 3.34
CA PHE A 88 16.57 -3.06 3.26
C PHE A 88 17.70 -2.56 2.34
N CYS A 89 17.34 -1.89 1.25
CA CYS A 89 18.30 -1.34 0.29
C CYS A 89 17.69 -0.20 -0.54
N MET A 90 18.06 1.03 -0.23
CA MET A 90 17.59 2.21 -0.98
C MET A 90 17.94 2.14 -2.46
N ARG A 91 19.17 1.71 -2.79
CA ARG A 91 19.62 1.55 -4.18
C ARG A 91 18.74 0.57 -4.95
N LYS A 92 18.33 -0.55 -4.32
CA LYS A 92 17.41 -1.51 -4.93
C LYS A 92 16.07 -0.86 -5.24
N GLY A 93 15.49 -0.13 -4.29
CA GLY A 93 14.22 0.59 -4.50
C GLY A 93 14.27 1.55 -5.69
N VAL A 94 15.33 2.34 -5.79
CA VAL A 94 15.54 3.27 -6.93
C VAL A 94 15.69 2.54 -8.25
N LEU A 95 16.48 1.45 -8.29
CA LEU A 95 16.68 0.67 -9.51
C LEU A 95 15.40 -0.04 -9.95
N SER A 96 14.67 -0.66 -9.04
CA SER A 96 13.39 -1.32 -9.34
C SER A 96 12.35 -0.34 -9.88
N GLU A 97 12.34 0.91 -9.39
CA GLU A 97 11.43 1.95 -9.91
C GLU A 97 11.84 2.43 -11.31
N LYS A 98 13.15 2.57 -11.58
CA LYS A 98 13.67 3.02 -12.88
C LYS A 98 13.62 1.94 -13.97
N PHE A 99 13.81 0.68 -13.62
CA PHE A 99 13.93 -0.45 -14.54
C PHE A 99 12.75 -1.42 -14.43
N LYS A 100 11.53 -0.88 -14.34
CA LYS A 100 10.30 -1.69 -14.29
C LYS A 100 10.19 -2.58 -15.53
N GLY A 101 9.80 -3.84 -15.32
CA GLY A 101 9.61 -4.82 -16.40
C GLY A 101 10.88 -5.56 -16.83
N CYS A 102 12.04 -5.28 -16.24
CA CYS A 102 13.24 -6.09 -16.43
C CYS A 102 13.21 -7.41 -15.66
N ASP A 103 12.34 -7.53 -14.65
CA ASP A 103 12.15 -8.76 -13.90
C ASP A 103 11.45 -9.79 -14.79
N LYS A 104 12.10 -10.94 -14.99
CA LYS A 104 11.47 -12.08 -15.65
C LYS A 104 10.36 -12.57 -14.73
N GLY A 105 9.12 -12.57 -15.23
CA GLY A 105 7.98 -13.13 -14.50
C GLY A 105 8.31 -14.55 -14.03
N ASN A 106 8.02 -14.83 -12.77
CA ASN A 106 8.27 -16.13 -12.17
C ASN A 106 6.94 -16.89 -11.97
N GLN A 107 6.98 -18.22 -12.01
CA GLN A 107 5.80 -19.08 -11.84
C GLN A 107 5.07 -18.80 -10.52
N GLN A 108 5.80 -18.51 -9.44
CA GLN A 108 5.19 -18.14 -8.16
C GLN A 108 4.42 -16.82 -8.23
N MET A 109 4.88 -15.84 -9.03
CA MET A 109 4.13 -14.60 -9.24
C MET A 109 2.87 -14.85 -10.05
N LEU A 110 2.94 -15.71 -11.07
CA LEU A 110 1.78 -16.14 -11.85
C LEU A 110 0.72 -16.81 -10.95
N TYR A 111 1.13 -17.78 -10.13
CA TYR A 111 0.22 -18.43 -9.19
C TYR A 111 -0.39 -17.41 -8.22
N GLY A 112 0.43 -16.53 -7.64
CA GLY A 112 -0.04 -15.47 -6.77
C GLY A 112 -1.09 -14.57 -7.42
N SER A 113 -0.84 -14.11 -8.66
CA SER A 113 -1.78 -13.27 -9.40
C SER A 113 -3.10 -13.96 -9.71
N ILE A 114 -3.08 -15.25 -10.07
CA ILE A 114 -4.31 -16.00 -10.34
C ILE A 114 -5.07 -16.29 -9.04
N ILE A 115 -4.39 -16.75 -7.98
CA ILE A 115 -4.99 -17.01 -6.67
C ILE A 115 -5.65 -15.75 -6.14
N HIS A 116 -4.96 -14.60 -6.22
CA HIS A 116 -5.49 -13.30 -5.82
C HIS A 116 -6.76 -12.95 -6.59
N PHE A 117 -6.73 -13.08 -7.92
CA PHE A 117 -7.89 -12.78 -8.75
C PHE A 117 -9.06 -13.73 -8.48
N VAL A 118 -8.82 -15.04 -8.35
CA VAL A 118 -9.87 -16.01 -8.01
C VAL A 118 -10.52 -15.63 -6.69
N PHE A 119 -9.73 -15.28 -5.67
CA PHE A 119 -10.26 -14.89 -4.37
C PHE A 119 -11.11 -13.63 -4.44
N GLN A 120 -10.71 -12.62 -5.21
CA GLN A 120 -11.53 -11.43 -5.48
C GLN A 120 -12.88 -11.81 -6.09
N GLN A 121 -12.87 -12.69 -7.10
CA GLN A 121 -14.08 -13.14 -7.78
C GLN A 121 -15.01 -13.93 -6.85
N VAL A 122 -14.43 -14.77 -5.99
CA VAL A 122 -15.15 -15.54 -4.97
C VAL A 122 -15.91 -14.60 -4.03
N LEU A 123 -15.26 -13.54 -3.56
CA LEU A 123 -15.88 -12.55 -2.70
C LEU A 123 -16.94 -11.71 -3.42
N GLN A 124 -16.67 -11.24 -4.64
CA GLN A 124 -17.63 -10.45 -5.42
C GLN A 124 -18.89 -11.23 -5.79
N LYS A 125 -18.73 -12.50 -6.18
CA LYS A 125 -19.83 -13.37 -6.60
C LYS A 125 -20.51 -14.10 -5.44
N GLY A 126 -19.97 -13.97 -4.22
CA GLY A 126 -20.49 -14.65 -3.03
C GLY A 126 -20.44 -16.18 -3.15
N LEU A 127 -19.35 -16.73 -3.70
CA LEU A 127 -19.18 -18.18 -3.85
C LEU A 127 -18.81 -18.80 -2.50
N THR A 128 -19.47 -19.89 -2.12
CA THR A 128 -19.33 -20.51 -0.79
C THR A 128 -18.90 -21.97 -0.84
N SER A 129 -19.18 -22.68 -1.94
CA SER A 129 -18.78 -24.07 -2.08
C SER A 129 -17.44 -24.21 -2.79
N GLU A 130 -16.66 -25.24 -2.44
CA GLU A 130 -15.39 -25.52 -3.13
C GLU A 130 -15.58 -25.82 -4.61
N GLU A 131 -16.72 -26.43 -4.98
CA GLU A 131 -17.08 -26.69 -6.38
C GLU A 131 -17.28 -25.38 -7.16
N GLN A 132 -17.94 -24.38 -6.56
CA GLN A 132 -18.10 -23.06 -7.16
C GLN A 132 -16.76 -22.36 -7.33
N ILE A 133 -15.91 -22.41 -6.30
CA ILE A 133 -14.57 -21.82 -6.33
C ILE A 133 -13.71 -22.50 -7.41
N LEU A 134 -13.77 -23.83 -7.51
CA LEU A 134 -13.05 -24.59 -8.53
C LEU A 134 -13.51 -24.24 -9.95
N LYS A 135 -14.81 -24.07 -10.15
CA LYS A 135 -15.38 -23.62 -11.43
C LYS A 135 -14.89 -22.21 -11.79
N GLU A 136 -14.84 -21.30 -10.83
CA GLU A 136 -14.29 -19.95 -11.04
C GLU A 136 -12.78 -19.99 -11.35
N ALA A 137 -12.01 -20.81 -10.64
CA ALA A 137 -10.58 -21.01 -10.91
C ALA A 137 -10.33 -21.55 -12.32
N THR A 138 -11.11 -22.55 -12.75
CA THR A 138 -11.02 -23.12 -14.10
C THR A 138 -11.33 -22.06 -15.17
N THR A 139 -12.40 -21.28 -14.95
CA THR A 139 -12.77 -20.18 -15.86
C THR A 139 -11.70 -19.09 -15.90
N THR A 140 -11.05 -18.82 -14.75
CA THR A 140 -10.01 -17.81 -14.62
C THR A 140 -8.77 -18.18 -15.41
N VAL A 141 -8.27 -19.42 -15.28
CA VAL A 141 -7.07 -19.90 -15.97
C VAL A 141 -7.23 -19.80 -17.50
N GLN A 142 -8.45 -19.95 -18.02
CA GLN A 142 -8.76 -19.85 -19.45
C GLN A 142 -8.85 -18.40 -19.98
N GLN A 143 -8.74 -17.38 -19.12
CA GLN A 143 -8.78 -16.00 -19.57
C GLN A 143 -7.51 -15.63 -20.34
N ALA A 144 -7.66 -14.90 -21.46
CA ALA A 144 -6.57 -14.53 -22.35
C ALA A 144 -5.35 -13.91 -21.64
N ARG A 145 -5.56 -13.06 -20.63
CA ARG A 145 -4.46 -12.44 -19.87
C ARG A 145 -3.59 -13.49 -19.15
N PHE A 146 -4.19 -14.50 -18.55
CA PHE A 146 -3.46 -15.53 -17.82
C PHE A 146 -2.87 -16.57 -18.78
N LEU A 147 -3.52 -16.84 -19.91
CA LEU A 147 -2.92 -17.63 -21.01
C LEU A 147 -1.60 -17.01 -21.50
N HIS A 148 -1.56 -15.68 -21.67
CA HIS A 148 -0.32 -14.98 -22.05
C HIS A 148 0.76 -15.09 -20.99
N ASP A 149 0.42 -14.98 -19.71
CA ASP A 149 1.41 -15.05 -18.63
C ASP A 149 1.90 -16.49 -18.38
N MET A 150 1.02 -17.49 -18.54
CA MET A 150 1.38 -18.92 -18.57
C MET A 150 2.36 -19.21 -19.70
N TYR A 151 2.10 -18.70 -20.91
CA TYR A 151 3.02 -18.84 -22.05
C TYR A 151 4.41 -18.26 -21.76
N LYS A 152 4.49 -17.06 -21.16
CA LYS A 152 5.77 -16.45 -20.75
C LYS A 152 6.52 -17.30 -19.72
N CYS A 153 5.80 -17.99 -18.85
CA CYS A 153 6.37 -18.81 -17.78
C CYS A 153 6.58 -20.28 -18.18
N ASN A 154 6.32 -20.65 -19.44
CA ASN A 154 6.35 -22.02 -19.93
C ASN A 154 5.54 -22.98 -19.02
N ALA A 155 4.36 -22.55 -18.60
CA ALA A 155 3.44 -23.31 -17.76
C ALA A 155 2.19 -23.69 -18.53
N THR A 156 1.63 -24.87 -18.25
CA THR A 156 0.38 -25.33 -18.83
C THR A 156 -0.82 -24.98 -17.94
N GLU A 157 -2.01 -24.89 -18.53
CA GLU A 157 -3.26 -24.68 -17.78
C GLU A 157 -3.49 -25.74 -16.71
N GLY A 158 -3.17 -27.01 -17.03
CA GLY A 158 -3.31 -28.13 -16.11
C GLY A 158 -2.41 -28.00 -14.88
N GLU A 159 -1.12 -27.70 -15.08
CA GLU A 159 -0.17 -27.49 -13.98
C GLU A 159 -0.61 -26.33 -13.06
N VAL A 160 -1.01 -25.22 -13.66
CA VAL A 160 -1.46 -24.03 -12.94
C VAL A 160 -2.74 -24.30 -12.15
N LEU A 161 -3.70 -25.02 -12.75
CA LEU A 161 -4.94 -25.37 -12.09
C LEU A 161 -4.72 -26.34 -10.92
N GLU A 162 -3.83 -27.34 -11.08
CA GLU A 162 -3.45 -28.25 -9.98
C GLU A 162 -2.79 -27.50 -8.82
N GLU A 163 -2.00 -26.45 -9.10
CA GLU A 163 -1.43 -25.61 -8.05
C GLU A 163 -2.50 -24.78 -7.32
N ILE A 164 -3.39 -24.11 -8.07
CA ILE A 164 -4.46 -23.27 -7.49
C ILE A 164 -5.43 -24.10 -6.64
N LYS A 165 -5.74 -25.33 -7.07
CA LYS A 165 -6.61 -26.26 -6.33
C LYS A 165 -6.17 -26.46 -4.87
N LYS A 166 -4.86 -26.45 -4.60
CA LYS A 166 -4.31 -26.63 -3.24
C LYS A 166 -4.72 -25.50 -2.29
N TYR A 167 -5.06 -24.33 -2.80
CA TYR A 167 -5.45 -23.15 -2.02
C TYR A 167 -6.96 -23.04 -1.79
N ILE A 168 -7.79 -23.76 -2.56
CA ILE A 168 -9.26 -23.70 -2.45
C ILE A 168 -9.77 -24.02 -1.03
N PRO A 169 -9.28 -25.08 -0.35
CA PRO A 169 -9.74 -25.38 1.01
C PRO A 169 -9.41 -24.25 2.00
N GLN A 170 -8.29 -23.56 1.80
CA GLN A 170 -7.88 -22.43 2.65
C GLN A 170 -8.76 -21.20 2.40
N MET A 171 -9.10 -20.90 1.13
CA MET A 171 -10.04 -19.84 0.79
C MET A 171 -11.40 -20.09 1.44
N LYS A 172 -11.92 -21.32 1.33
CA LYS A 172 -13.19 -21.68 1.97
C LYS A 172 -13.14 -21.53 3.48
N LYS A 173 -12.10 -22.06 4.12
CA LYS A 173 -11.91 -21.91 5.57
C LYS A 173 -11.93 -20.45 6.00
N TRP A 174 -11.29 -19.56 5.24
CA TRP A 174 -11.29 -18.13 5.50
C TRP A 174 -12.68 -17.51 5.34
N LEU A 175 -13.43 -17.89 4.29
CA LEU A 175 -14.80 -17.40 4.07
C LEU A 175 -15.72 -17.83 5.21
N ASP A 176 -15.66 -19.09 5.63
CA ASP A 176 -16.46 -19.64 6.72
C ASP A 176 -16.14 -18.95 8.06
N GLN A 177 -14.89 -18.52 8.25
CA GLN A 177 -14.44 -17.86 9.46
C GLN A 177 -14.85 -16.38 9.52
N TYR A 178 -14.70 -15.64 8.40
CA TYR A 178 -14.74 -14.17 8.40
C TYR A 178 -15.95 -13.57 7.71
N THR A 179 -16.73 -14.34 6.95
CA THR A 179 -17.85 -13.81 6.19
C THR A 179 -19.19 -14.40 6.62
N ASN A 180 -20.25 -13.61 6.51
CA ASN A 180 -21.62 -14.10 6.67
C ASN A 180 -22.12 -14.94 5.48
N LEU A 181 -21.33 -15.06 4.41
CA LEU A 181 -21.75 -15.74 3.17
C LEU A 181 -22.09 -17.23 3.43
N ALA A 182 -21.43 -17.85 4.43
CA ALA A 182 -21.57 -19.27 4.73
C ALA A 182 -22.34 -19.61 6.01
N SER A 183 -22.68 -18.65 6.88
CA SER A 183 -23.10 -18.98 8.26
C SER A 183 -24.61 -18.89 8.52
N THR A 184 -25.28 -20.02 8.35
CA THR A 184 -26.41 -20.46 9.18
C THR A 184 -25.93 -21.15 10.48
N CYS A 185 -24.61 -21.23 10.71
CA CYS A 185 -24.05 -21.93 11.85
C CYS A 185 -23.55 -20.96 12.93
N SER A 186 -24.18 -21.12 14.09
CA SER A 186 -23.97 -20.48 15.37
C SER A 186 -22.52 -20.65 15.87
N GLN A 187 -22.00 -19.59 16.50
CA GLN A 187 -20.68 -19.46 17.15
C GLN A 187 -19.54 -19.03 16.21
N LYS A 188 -19.58 -17.75 15.81
CA LYS A 188 -18.37 -17.06 15.37
C LYS A 188 -17.40 -16.97 16.53
N LYS A 189 -16.20 -17.50 16.32
CA LYS A 189 -15.13 -17.59 17.32
C LYS A 189 -14.36 -16.28 17.50
N GLU A 190 -14.59 -15.31 16.62
CA GLU A 190 -13.86 -14.05 16.57
C GLU A 190 -14.80 -12.84 16.56
N ASP A 191 -14.34 -11.75 17.17
CA ASP A 191 -15.05 -10.47 17.31
C ASP A 191 -15.16 -9.67 16.01
N LEU A 192 -14.74 -10.22 14.86
CA LEU A 192 -14.68 -9.50 13.59
C LEU A 192 -15.43 -10.27 12.49
N ASN A 193 -16.35 -9.58 11.82
CA ASN A 193 -17.15 -10.13 10.75
C ASN A 193 -17.20 -9.20 9.55
N ILE A 194 -16.78 -9.69 8.39
CA ILE A 194 -16.88 -8.96 7.12
C ILE A 194 -18.33 -9.01 6.65
N THR A 195 -18.97 -7.85 6.61
CA THR A 195 -20.38 -7.71 6.21
C THR A 195 -20.51 -7.47 4.71
N LYS A 196 -19.55 -6.76 4.11
CA LYS A 196 -19.62 -6.34 2.71
C LYS A 196 -18.24 -6.07 2.13
N VAL A 197 -18.07 -6.39 0.85
CA VAL A 197 -16.95 -5.88 0.04
C VAL A 197 -17.37 -4.54 -0.55
N THR A 198 -16.63 -3.49 -0.22
CA THR A 198 -16.90 -2.11 -0.67
C THR A 198 -16.20 -1.82 -1.98
N ASP A 199 -14.93 -2.20 -2.09
CA ASP A 199 -14.14 -2.02 -3.31
C ASP A 199 -13.07 -3.11 -3.44
N ILE A 200 -12.58 -3.31 -4.66
CA ILE A 200 -11.50 -4.24 -5.00
C ILE A 200 -10.49 -3.51 -5.86
N GLU A 201 -9.20 -3.69 -5.56
CA GLU A 201 -8.11 -3.09 -6.32
C GLU A 201 -8.16 -1.54 -6.31
N GLU A 202 -8.53 -0.96 -5.17
CA GLU A 202 -8.71 0.48 -4.96
C GLU A 202 -7.37 1.22 -5.07
N ASN A 203 -7.29 2.22 -5.94
CA ASN A 203 -6.09 3.02 -6.12
C ASN A 203 -6.14 4.27 -5.24
N ILE A 204 -5.11 4.48 -4.41
CA ILE A 204 -5.00 5.64 -3.53
C ILE A 204 -3.78 6.46 -3.91
N TRP A 205 -3.99 7.76 -4.06
CA TRP A 205 -2.94 8.77 -4.22
C TRP A 205 -3.01 9.73 -3.04
N CYS A 206 -1.93 9.82 -2.27
CA CYS A 206 -1.90 10.67 -1.09
C CYS A 206 -0.69 11.62 -1.12
N PRO A 207 -0.82 12.76 -1.83
CA PRO A 207 0.21 13.82 -1.85
C PRO A 207 0.55 14.33 -0.45
N ARG A 208 -0.40 14.26 0.50
CA ARG A 208 -0.16 14.61 1.90
C ARG A 208 1.04 13.87 2.49
N TYR A 209 1.26 12.62 2.10
CA TYR A 209 2.35 11.77 2.60
C TYR A 209 3.38 11.41 1.51
N GLY A 210 3.22 11.89 0.28
CA GLY A 210 4.11 11.52 -0.83
C GLY A 210 4.00 10.04 -1.22
N VAL A 211 2.87 9.38 -0.93
CA VAL A 211 2.68 7.95 -1.18
C VAL A 211 1.49 7.65 -2.08
N LYS A 212 1.61 6.56 -2.83
CA LYS A 212 0.52 5.92 -3.56
C LYS A 212 0.45 4.44 -3.24
N GLY A 213 -0.69 3.85 -3.48
CA GLY A 213 -0.89 2.43 -3.24
C GLY A 213 -2.08 1.88 -3.99
N LYS A 214 -2.19 0.56 -3.95
CA LYS A 214 -3.33 -0.20 -4.42
C LYS A 214 -3.75 -1.12 -3.29
N ILE A 215 -4.97 -0.96 -2.81
CA ILE A 215 -5.54 -1.83 -1.77
C ILE A 215 -6.24 -2.97 -2.49
N ASP A 216 -5.82 -4.20 -2.17
CA ASP A 216 -6.36 -5.42 -2.80
C ASP A 216 -7.87 -5.57 -2.57
N LEU A 217 -8.32 -5.30 -1.34
CA LEU A 217 -9.71 -5.45 -0.90
C LEU A 217 -10.07 -4.42 0.18
N THR A 218 -11.13 -3.65 -0.04
CA THR A 218 -11.71 -2.73 0.93
C THR A 218 -13.05 -3.31 1.41
N VAL A 219 -13.18 -3.54 2.72
CA VAL A 219 -14.34 -4.23 3.32
C VAL A 219 -14.99 -3.42 4.44
N GLU A 220 -16.29 -3.63 4.61
CA GLU A 220 -17.03 -3.26 5.81
C GLU A 220 -16.95 -4.41 6.83
N VAL A 221 -16.61 -4.06 8.07
CA VAL A 221 -16.45 -5.03 9.16
C VAL A 221 -17.34 -4.63 10.32
N GLN A 222 -18.10 -5.59 10.83
CA GLN A 222 -18.78 -5.49 12.11
C GLN A 222 -17.87 -6.10 13.18
N ALA A 223 -17.48 -5.26 14.15
CA ALA A 223 -16.73 -5.70 15.31
C ALA A 223 -17.64 -5.77 16.54
N SER A 224 -17.55 -6.84 17.33
CA SER A 224 -18.33 -7.00 18.56
C SER A 224 -17.81 -6.12 19.70
N ASN A 225 -16.56 -5.64 19.62
CA ASN A 225 -15.85 -4.90 20.67
C ASN A 225 -14.90 -3.80 20.12
N LEU A 226 -15.44 -2.75 19.49
CA LEU A 226 -14.69 -1.52 19.19
C LEU A 226 -15.26 -0.31 19.94
#